data_AF-A0A5J4Q3T8-F1
#
_entry.id   AF-A0A5J4Q3T8-F1
#
_cell.length_a   1.000
_cell.length_b   1.000
_cell.length_c   1.000
_cell.angle_alpha   90.00
_cell.angle_beta   90.00
_cell.angle_gamma   90.00
#
_symmetry.space_group_name_H-M   'P 1'
#
loop_
_entity.id
_entity.type
_entity.pdbx_description
1 polymer ?
#
loop_
_entity_poly.entity_id
_entity_poly.type
_entity_poly.pdbx_seq_one_letter_code
_entity_poly.pdbx_strand_id
1 'polypeptide(L)'
;MKKVKKAIRILILIPAICICSCSDYLNVVPDNTLTLDNIFAVKEEAWNALSKIYSYLPPIHDTHNTTWALGDEFVGRLDYDANSDQLRAIRIMRGLQSVTSPQLGSWSGTSGGRKLYEAIRQTNVFIDNVDKVADMADIEKTDWKAQAKFLKAYYHFLLIQQYGPIVIVDKQVRPDALAGELFAYRSKLEDCFDYVIHLMNEAIPDLKER
;
A
#
# COMPACT_ATOMS: atom_id res chain seq x y z
N MET A 1 20.04 9.43 -69.54
CA MET A 1 19.18 8.49 -68.76
C MET A 1 19.91 7.60 -67.74
N LYS A 2 21.18 7.17 -67.95
CA LYS A 2 21.90 6.32 -66.96
C LYS A 2 22.21 7.02 -65.63
N LYS A 3 22.50 8.33 -65.64
CA LYS A 3 22.76 9.13 -64.41
C LYS A 3 21.52 9.29 -63.52
N VAL A 4 20.33 9.45 -64.12
CA VAL A 4 19.04 9.56 -63.41
C VAL A 4 18.65 8.23 -62.75
N LYS A 5 18.85 7.09 -63.43
CA LYS A 5 18.63 5.76 -62.84
C LYS A 5 19.58 5.45 -61.66
N LYS A 6 20.80 6.01 -61.67
CA LYS A 6 21.76 5.89 -60.55
C LYS A 6 21.36 6.77 -59.36
N ALA A 7 20.85 7.97 -59.63
CA ALA A 7 20.33 8.88 -58.60
C ALA A 7 19.06 8.33 -57.91
N ILE A 8 18.16 7.71 -58.66
CA ILE A 8 16.95 7.06 -58.10
C ILE A 8 17.30 5.86 -57.21
N ARG A 9 18.32 5.06 -57.59
CA ARG A 9 18.81 3.96 -56.75
C ARG A 9 19.43 4.44 -55.43
N ILE A 10 20.10 5.60 -55.43
CA ILE A 10 20.68 6.20 -54.22
C ILE A 10 19.57 6.81 -53.34
N LEU A 11 18.55 7.42 -53.93
CA LEU A 11 17.40 8.00 -53.22
C LEU A 11 16.56 6.95 -52.49
N ILE A 12 16.46 5.73 -53.02
CA ILE A 12 15.77 4.60 -52.38
C ILE A 12 16.61 3.96 -51.26
N LEU A 13 17.94 4.10 -51.29
CA LEU A 13 18.85 3.51 -50.30
C LEU A 13 18.89 4.31 -48.98
N ILE A 14 18.64 5.61 -49.04
CA ILE A 14 18.66 6.53 -47.89
C ILE A 14 17.57 6.22 -46.83
N PRO A 15 16.29 6.00 -47.18
CA PRO A 15 15.27 5.66 -46.17
C PRO A 15 15.45 4.26 -45.56
N ALA A 16 16.16 3.34 -46.23
CA ALA A 16 16.45 2.02 -45.68
C ALA A 16 17.47 2.05 -44.52
N ILE A 17 18.33 3.08 -44.47
CA ILE A 17 19.32 3.27 -43.39
C ILE A 17 18.67 3.87 -42.13
N CYS A 18 17.54 4.59 -42.28
CA CYS A 18 16.81 5.18 -41.16
C CYS A 18 15.97 4.19 -40.33
N ILE A 19 15.84 2.93 -40.77
CA ILE A 19 15.09 1.89 -40.05
C ILE A 19 15.98 1.14 -39.04
N CYS A 20 17.30 1.35 -39.07
CA CYS A 20 18.21 0.97 -37.99
C CYS A 20 18.07 1.96 -36.82
N SER A 21 16.88 2.01 -36.23
CA SER A 21 16.60 2.75 -35.01
C SER A 21 17.27 2.02 -33.84
N CYS A 22 18.10 2.71 -33.06
CA CYS A 22 18.67 2.20 -31.82
C CYS A 22 17.56 1.92 -30.80
N SER A 23 17.10 0.67 -30.72
CA SER A 23 16.18 0.22 -29.66
C SER A 23 16.81 0.31 -28.26
N ASP A 24 18.13 0.20 -28.16
CA ASP A 24 18.82 0.06 -26.86
C ASP A 24 18.98 1.38 -26.09
N TYR A 25 18.89 2.54 -26.76
CA TYR A 25 18.92 3.85 -26.09
C TYR A 25 17.61 4.17 -25.36
N LEU A 26 16.48 3.58 -25.79
CA LEU A 26 15.19 3.76 -25.15
C LEU A 26 14.93 2.72 -24.04
N ASN A 27 15.66 1.61 -24.04
CA ASN A 27 15.61 0.56 -23.03
C ASN A 27 16.63 0.80 -21.91
N VAL A 28 16.83 2.06 -21.49
CA VAL A 28 17.57 2.34 -20.27
C VAL A 28 16.62 2.10 -19.11
N VAL A 29 16.59 0.86 -18.61
CA VAL A 29 15.98 0.57 -17.32
C VAL A 29 16.83 1.30 -16.27
N PRO A 30 16.26 2.18 -15.45
CA PRO A 30 17.03 2.85 -14.42
C PRO A 30 17.66 1.80 -13.48
N ASP A 31 18.99 1.79 -13.40
CA ASP A 31 19.79 0.81 -12.63
C ASP A 31 19.43 0.75 -11.13
N ASN A 32 18.66 1.72 -10.63
CA ASN A 32 18.32 1.87 -9.22
C ASN A 32 16.82 1.76 -8.90
N THR A 33 16.01 1.18 -9.79
CA THR A 33 14.60 0.89 -9.48
C THR A 33 14.44 -0.54 -8.97
N LEU A 34 14.07 -0.68 -7.69
CA LEU A 34 13.56 -1.92 -7.14
C LEU A 34 12.28 -2.32 -7.87
N THR A 35 12.35 -3.39 -8.66
CA THR A 35 11.20 -4.05 -9.27
C THR A 35 10.52 -4.97 -8.25
N LEU A 36 9.26 -5.32 -8.49
CA LEU A 36 8.56 -6.30 -7.64
C LEU A 36 9.29 -7.65 -7.61
N ASP A 37 9.85 -8.08 -8.74
CA ASP A 37 10.60 -9.34 -8.82
C ASP A 37 11.86 -9.30 -7.95
N ASN A 38 12.54 -8.16 -7.86
CA ASN A 38 13.72 -8.00 -7.01
C ASN A 38 13.36 -8.07 -5.52
N ILE A 39 12.21 -7.52 -5.11
CA ILE A 39 11.76 -7.51 -3.70
C ILE A 39 11.49 -8.94 -3.19
N PHE A 40 10.99 -9.82 -4.05
CA PHE A 40 10.65 -11.20 -3.69
C PHE A 40 11.66 -12.23 -4.22
N ALA A 41 12.88 -11.79 -4.58
CA ALA A 41 13.95 -12.69 -5.01
C ALA A 41 14.70 -13.32 -3.82
N VAL A 42 14.95 -12.52 -2.78
CA VAL A 42 15.80 -12.88 -1.63
C VAL A 42 15.06 -12.62 -0.31
N LYS A 43 15.28 -13.47 0.69
CA LYS A 43 14.67 -13.42 2.01
C LYS A 43 14.85 -12.09 2.72
N GLU A 44 16.01 -11.46 2.57
CA GLU A 44 16.31 -10.15 3.18
C GLU A 44 15.37 -9.05 2.65
N GLU A 45 15.11 -9.04 1.34
CA GLU A 45 14.20 -8.07 0.74
C GLU A 45 12.73 -8.37 1.06
N ALA A 46 12.38 -9.66 1.12
CA ALA A 46 11.07 -10.07 1.62
C ALA A 46 10.86 -9.67 3.08
N TRP A 47 11.91 -9.74 3.92
CA TRP A 47 11.87 -9.25 5.29
C TRP A 47 11.65 -7.73 5.34
N ASN A 48 12.33 -6.97 4.50
CA ASN A 48 12.10 -5.52 4.38
C ASN A 48 10.65 -5.21 3.97
N ALA A 49 10.09 -6.00 3.05
CA ALA A 49 8.69 -5.88 2.65
C ALA A 49 7.73 -6.18 3.82
N LEU A 50 7.98 -7.23 4.60
CA LEU A 50 7.19 -7.57 5.79
C LEU A 50 7.31 -6.48 6.87
N SER A 51 8.53 -6.01 7.16
CA SER A 51 8.82 -4.92 8.09
C SER A 51 8.09 -3.63 7.69
N LYS A 52 8.04 -3.33 6.39
CA LYS A 52 7.27 -2.20 5.87
C LYS A 52 5.78 -2.34 6.18
N ILE A 53 5.19 -3.54 6.06
CA ILE A 53 3.80 -3.76 6.46
C ILE A 53 3.62 -3.41 7.94
N TYR A 54 4.46 -3.97 8.83
CA TYR A 54 4.41 -3.65 10.26
C TYR A 54 4.55 -2.16 10.58
N SER A 55 5.33 -1.41 9.79
CA SER A 55 5.54 0.03 9.99
C SER A 55 4.27 0.88 9.91
N TYR A 56 3.21 0.38 9.28
CA TYR A 56 1.93 1.09 9.19
C TYR A 56 1.10 1.01 10.49
N LEU A 57 1.53 0.22 11.49
CA LEU A 57 0.85 0.18 12.78
C LEU A 57 0.72 1.60 13.37
N PRO A 58 -0.44 1.92 13.96
CA PRO A 58 -0.60 3.18 14.68
C PRO A 58 0.48 3.32 15.78
N PRO A 59 1.09 4.51 15.93
CA PRO A 59 2.12 4.73 16.93
C PRO A 59 1.47 4.92 18.29
N ILE A 60 1.05 3.83 18.93
CA ILE A 60 0.29 3.86 20.20
C ILE A 60 1.02 4.59 21.35
N HIS A 61 2.34 4.79 21.24
CA HIS A 61 3.13 5.56 22.19
C HIS A 61 2.87 7.07 22.12
N ASP A 62 2.35 7.57 20.99
CA ASP A 62 2.02 8.98 20.79
C ASP A 62 0.54 9.22 21.13
N THR A 63 0.23 9.21 22.42
CA THR A 63 -1.14 9.27 22.97
C THR A 63 -1.93 10.47 22.42
N HIS A 64 -1.26 11.60 22.17
CA HIS A 64 -1.90 12.85 21.78
C HIS A 64 -2.20 12.95 20.27
N ASN A 65 -1.59 12.10 19.45
CA ASN A 65 -1.80 12.04 18.00
C ASN A 65 -2.44 10.72 17.54
N THR A 66 -2.94 9.91 18.47
CA THR A 66 -3.65 8.67 18.17
C THR A 66 -5.10 8.74 18.61
N THR A 67 -5.86 7.69 18.28
CA THR A 67 -7.26 7.55 18.67
C THR A 67 -7.47 7.44 20.19
N TRP A 68 -6.41 7.26 20.99
CA TRP A 68 -6.48 7.19 22.45
C TRP A 68 -7.08 8.45 23.08
N ALA A 69 -6.80 9.63 22.53
CA ALA A 69 -7.35 10.89 23.03
C ALA A 69 -8.72 11.26 22.40
N LEU A 70 -9.40 10.30 21.77
CA LEU A 70 -10.79 10.46 21.30
C LEU A 70 -11.83 9.94 22.30
N GLY A 71 -11.40 9.18 23.30
CA GLY A 71 -12.24 8.74 24.40
C GLY A 71 -12.55 9.86 25.40
N ASP A 72 -13.37 9.56 26.40
CA ASP A 72 -13.71 10.48 27.49
C ASP A 72 -12.73 10.38 28.68
N GLU A 73 -11.82 9.40 28.65
CA GLU A 73 -10.89 9.10 29.74
C GLU A 73 -9.76 10.12 29.87
N PHE A 74 -9.45 10.87 28.81
CA PHE A 74 -8.40 11.88 28.78
C PHE A 74 -8.86 13.19 28.15
N VAL A 75 -8.84 14.27 28.93
CA VAL A 75 -9.05 15.63 28.44
C VAL A 75 -7.75 16.41 28.58
N GLY A 76 -7.08 16.67 27.46
CA GLY A 76 -5.87 17.50 27.46
C GLY A 76 -6.17 18.99 27.59
N ARG A 77 -5.12 19.83 27.63
CA ARG A 77 -5.27 21.30 27.73
C ARG A 77 -6.04 21.87 26.54
N LEU A 78 -7.28 22.29 26.77
CA LEU A 78 -8.15 22.90 25.76
C LEU A 78 -7.74 24.36 25.42
N ASP A 79 -6.97 24.99 26.32
CA ASP A 79 -6.41 26.35 26.22
C ASP A 79 -5.13 26.43 25.38
N TYR A 80 -4.55 25.28 24.99
CA TYR A 80 -3.29 25.23 24.27
C TYR A 80 -3.45 25.59 22.78
N ASP A 81 -2.38 26.14 22.18
CA ASP A 81 -2.33 26.62 20.80
C ASP A 81 -2.84 25.54 19.82
N ALA A 82 -3.84 25.93 19.03
CA ALA A 82 -4.47 25.08 18.03
C ALA A 82 -3.52 24.71 16.87
N ASN A 83 -2.30 25.25 16.82
CA ASN A 83 -1.33 25.01 15.76
C ASN A 83 -0.25 23.97 16.11
N SER A 84 -0.19 23.46 17.34
CA SER A 84 0.79 22.41 17.68
C SER A 84 0.42 21.06 17.08
N ASP A 85 1.33 20.49 16.31
CA ASP A 85 1.19 19.19 15.65
C ASP A 85 1.06 18.01 16.62
N GLN A 86 1.37 18.22 17.90
CA GLN A 86 1.39 17.18 18.93
C GLN A 86 0.04 16.95 19.63
N LEU A 87 -1.03 17.67 19.27
CA LEU A 87 -2.33 17.57 19.96
C LEU A 87 -3.49 17.45 18.98
N ARG A 88 -3.26 16.76 17.85
CA ARG A 88 -4.27 16.67 16.77
C ARG A 88 -5.55 15.98 17.20
N ALA A 89 -5.48 14.96 18.05
CA ALA A 89 -6.66 14.27 18.56
C ALA A 89 -7.56 15.22 19.37
N ILE A 90 -6.98 16.06 20.23
CA ILE A 90 -7.70 17.03 21.08
C ILE A 90 -8.42 18.09 20.22
N ARG A 91 -7.88 18.44 19.06
CA ARG A 91 -8.55 19.37 18.13
C ARG A 91 -9.92 18.84 17.68
N ILE A 92 -10.11 17.53 17.60
CA ILE A 92 -11.40 16.92 17.27
C ILE A 92 -12.42 17.20 18.38
N MET A 93 -12.04 17.02 19.66
CA MET A 93 -12.89 17.33 20.81
C MET A 93 -13.30 18.82 20.87
N ARG A 94 -12.41 19.70 20.40
CA ARG A 94 -12.65 21.15 20.29
C ARG A 94 -13.53 21.54 19.08
N GLY A 95 -13.97 20.58 18.27
CA GLY A 95 -14.74 20.84 17.06
C GLY A 95 -13.91 21.39 15.89
N LEU A 96 -12.58 21.32 15.95
CA LEU A 96 -11.67 21.79 14.90
C LEU A 96 -11.37 20.71 13.84
N GLN A 97 -12.35 19.84 13.59
CA GLN A 97 -12.25 18.83 12.54
C GLN A 97 -12.47 19.47 11.18
N SER A 98 -11.69 19.03 10.18
CA SER A 98 -11.84 19.50 8.80
C SER A 98 -12.23 18.34 7.88
N VAL A 99 -13.12 18.63 6.94
CA VAL A 99 -13.54 17.68 5.89
C VAL A 99 -12.42 17.48 4.87
N THR A 100 -11.66 18.54 4.55
CA THR A 100 -10.60 18.51 3.54
C THR A 100 -9.26 18.05 4.09
N SER A 101 -9.04 18.24 5.40
CA SER A 101 -7.81 17.81 6.09
C SER A 101 -8.14 17.24 7.47
N PRO A 102 -8.63 15.99 7.52
CA PRO A 102 -9.02 15.37 8.79
C PRO A 102 -7.81 15.23 9.71
N GLN A 103 -7.95 15.61 10.99
CA GLN A 103 -6.84 15.62 11.96
C GLN A 103 -6.17 14.25 12.12
N LEU A 104 -6.97 13.18 12.07
CA LEU A 104 -6.56 11.76 12.18
C LEU A 104 -7.12 10.94 11.01
N GLY A 105 -6.87 11.36 9.77
CA GLY A 105 -7.47 10.74 8.59
C GLY A 105 -6.80 9.42 8.21
N SER A 106 -7.14 8.30 8.85
CA SER A 106 -6.48 7.01 8.59
C SER A 106 -6.86 6.35 7.25
N TRP A 107 -7.88 6.84 6.57
CA TRP A 107 -8.22 6.39 5.21
C TRP A 107 -7.08 6.69 4.22
N SER A 108 -6.61 7.93 4.19
CA SER A 108 -5.54 8.43 3.29
C SER A 108 -4.21 8.71 4.00
N GLY A 109 -4.17 8.54 5.33
CA GLY A 109 -3.10 8.99 6.21
C GLY A 109 -2.86 10.49 6.18
N THR A 110 -3.95 11.27 6.19
CA THR A 110 -3.89 12.73 6.28
C THR A 110 -3.58 13.16 7.71
N SER A 111 -2.74 14.19 7.84
CA SER A 111 -2.32 14.77 9.11
C SER A 111 -1.71 13.73 10.07
N GLY A 112 -2.38 13.39 11.18
CA GLY A 112 -1.89 12.40 12.15
C GLY A 112 -2.33 10.96 11.87
N GLY A 113 -3.15 10.73 10.83
CA GLY A 113 -3.66 9.39 10.50
C GLY A 113 -2.60 8.49 9.86
N ARG A 114 -2.68 7.18 10.09
CA ARG A 114 -1.88 6.19 9.36
C ARG A 114 -2.51 5.86 8.01
N LYS A 115 -1.70 5.58 6.98
CA LYS A 115 -2.18 5.27 5.63
C LYS A 115 -2.69 3.82 5.52
N LEU A 116 -3.84 3.52 6.11
CA LEU A 116 -4.29 2.13 6.28
C LEU A 116 -4.64 1.43 4.96
N TYR A 117 -5.22 2.12 3.97
CA TYR A 117 -5.44 1.51 2.64
C TYR A 117 -4.13 1.29 1.88
N GLU A 118 -3.12 2.12 2.10
CA GLU A 118 -1.78 1.86 1.56
C GLU A 118 -1.19 0.61 2.20
N ALA A 119 -1.33 0.46 3.52
CA ALA A 119 -0.91 -0.72 4.27
C ALA A 119 -1.57 -1.99 3.72
N ILE A 120 -2.90 -2.00 3.58
CA ILE A 120 -3.69 -3.12 3.00
C ILE A 120 -3.17 -3.48 1.61
N ARG A 121 -2.89 -2.49 0.76
CA ARG A 121 -2.33 -2.73 -0.58
C ARG A 121 -0.95 -3.37 -0.51
N GLN A 122 -0.05 -2.90 0.37
CA GLN A 122 1.27 -3.52 0.56
C GLN A 122 1.12 -4.97 1.05
N THR A 123 0.15 -5.23 1.92
CA THR A 123 -0.14 -6.58 2.40
C THR A 123 -0.62 -7.51 1.30
N ASN A 124 -1.50 -7.05 0.40
CA ASN A 124 -1.92 -7.84 -0.76
C ASN A 124 -0.75 -8.18 -1.67
N VAL A 125 0.11 -7.20 -1.98
CA VAL A 125 1.33 -7.42 -2.77
C VAL A 125 2.21 -8.48 -2.11
N PHE A 126 2.39 -8.42 -0.79
CA PHE A 126 3.22 -9.39 -0.07
C PHE A 126 2.63 -10.80 -0.09
N ILE A 127 1.34 -10.94 0.22
CA ILE A 127 0.65 -12.24 0.23
C ILE A 127 0.71 -12.90 -1.15
N ASP A 128 0.56 -12.12 -2.23
CA ASP A 128 0.56 -12.61 -3.61
C ASP A 128 1.95 -13.03 -4.13
N ASN A 129 3.04 -12.64 -3.44
CA ASN A 129 4.40 -12.82 -3.95
C ASN A 129 5.38 -13.54 -2.99
N VAL A 130 5.11 -13.63 -1.69
CA VAL A 130 6.04 -14.24 -0.72
C VAL A 130 6.39 -15.71 -1.04
N ASP A 131 5.52 -16.42 -1.74
CA ASP A 131 5.79 -17.82 -2.15
C ASP A 131 6.96 -17.94 -3.15
N LYS A 132 7.23 -16.87 -3.90
CA LYS A 132 8.24 -16.83 -4.97
C LYS A 132 9.67 -16.69 -4.45
N VAL A 133 9.85 -16.36 -3.16
CA VAL A 133 11.17 -16.18 -2.55
C VAL A 133 11.92 -17.51 -2.52
N ALA A 134 13.07 -17.59 -3.20
CA ALA A 134 13.74 -18.88 -3.43
C ALA A 134 14.49 -19.39 -2.19
N ASP A 135 14.99 -18.50 -1.34
CA ASP A 135 15.85 -18.76 -0.18
C ASP A 135 15.09 -18.74 1.17
N MET A 136 13.80 -19.11 1.15
CA MET A 136 12.98 -19.30 2.35
C MET A 136 12.40 -20.71 2.40
N ALA A 137 12.36 -21.31 3.59
CA ALA A 137 11.64 -22.54 3.81
C ALA A 137 10.12 -22.31 3.71
N ASP A 138 9.37 -23.29 3.23
CA ASP A 138 7.90 -23.17 3.09
C ASP A 138 7.22 -22.83 4.41
N ILE A 139 7.72 -23.38 5.51
CA ILE A 139 7.18 -23.09 6.84
C ILE A 139 7.44 -21.64 7.30
N GLU A 140 8.48 -20.98 6.79
CA GLU A 140 8.72 -19.55 7.05
C GLU A 140 7.82 -18.69 6.16
N LYS A 141 7.62 -19.08 4.90
CA LYS A 141 6.72 -18.38 3.98
C LYS A 141 5.29 -18.40 4.48
N THR A 142 4.82 -19.56 4.94
CA THR A 142 3.49 -19.75 5.52
C THR A 142 3.30 -18.87 6.77
N ASP A 143 4.28 -18.85 7.68
CA ASP A 143 4.23 -18.00 8.88
C ASP A 143 4.21 -16.50 8.52
N TRP A 144 5.08 -16.05 7.62
CA TRP A 144 5.12 -14.64 7.20
C TRP A 144 3.84 -14.22 6.48
N LYS A 145 3.27 -15.10 5.66
CA LYS A 145 1.98 -14.88 5.02
C LYS A 145 0.85 -14.78 6.04
N ALA A 146 0.87 -15.60 7.09
CA ALA A 146 -0.09 -15.55 8.18
C ALA A 146 0.00 -14.24 8.97
N GLN A 147 1.22 -13.79 9.30
CA GLN A 147 1.45 -12.46 9.90
C GLN A 147 0.89 -11.34 9.02
N ALA A 148 1.13 -11.39 7.71
CA ALA A 148 0.59 -10.44 6.76
C ALA A 148 -0.95 -10.46 6.74
N LYS A 149 -1.59 -11.63 6.70
CA LYS A 149 -3.06 -11.77 6.78
C LYS A 149 -3.63 -11.17 8.07
N PHE A 150 -3.00 -11.42 9.21
CA PHE A 150 -3.40 -10.83 10.48
C PHE A 150 -3.32 -9.29 10.44
N LEU A 151 -2.21 -8.73 9.94
CA LEU A 151 -2.07 -7.28 9.81
C LEU A 151 -3.12 -6.69 8.85
N LYS A 152 -3.42 -7.36 7.74
CA LYS A 152 -4.51 -6.96 6.83
C LYS A 152 -5.85 -6.89 7.57
N ALA A 153 -6.17 -7.92 8.35
CA ALA A 153 -7.39 -7.96 9.15
C ALA A 153 -7.42 -6.81 10.16
N TYR A 154 -6.31 -6.58 10.85
CA TYR A 154 -6.18 -5.50 11.84
C TYR A 154 -6.34 -4.11 11.22
N TYR A 155 -5.77 -3.85 10.05
CA TYR A 155 -5.95 -2.56 9.36
C TYR A 155 -7.39 -2.34 8.89
N HIS A 156 -8.09 -3.38 8.41
CA HIS A 156 -9.51 -3.29 8.11
C HIS A 156 -10.31 -3.01 9.39
N PHE A 157 -10.01 -3.69 10.49
CA PHE A 157 -10.66 -3.46 11.77
C PHE A 157 -10.51 -2.01 12.27
N LEU A 158 -9.31 -1.44 12.20
CA LEU A 158 -9.06 -0.04 12.54
C LEU A 158 -9.87 0.93 11.68
N LEU A 159 -10.02 0.65 10.37
CA LEU A 159 -10.87 1.43 9.49
C LEU A 159 -12.36 1.30 9.88
N ILE A 160 -12.82 0.08 10.20
CA ILE A 160 -14.20 -0.16 10.65
C ILE A 160 -14.50 0.63 11.93
N GLN A 161 -13.58 0.64 12.90
CA GLN A 161 -13.76 1.41 14.14
C GLN A 161 -13.93 2.91 13.90
N GLN A 162 -13.28 3.47 12.88
CA GLN A 162 -13.33 4.91 12.61
C GLN A 162 -14.46 5.32 11.64
N TYR A 163 -14.82 4.46 10.70
CA TYR A 163 -15.69 4.82 9.57
C TYR A 163 -16.94 3.95 9.44
N GLY A 164 -17.04 2.87 10.21
CA GLY A 164 -18.11 1.86 10.08
C GLY A 164 -17.95 1.09 8.77
N PRO A 165 -18.91 1.18 7.83
CA PRO A 165 -18.79 0.58 6.50
C PRO A 165 -17.54 1.06 5.73
N ILE A 166 -16.74 0.13 5.22
CA ILE A 166 -15.49 0.39 4.49
C ILE A 166 -15.47 -0.33 3.14
N VAL A 167 -14.49 -0.02 2.30
CA VAL A 167 -14.23 -0.76 1.06
C VAL A 167 -13.36 -1.97 1.41
N ILE A 168 -13.82 -3.17 1.06
CA ILE A 168 -13.01 -4.38 1.24
C ILE A 168 -12.06 -4.50 0.05
N VAL A 169 -10.75 -4.42 0.29
CA VAL A 169 -9.72 -4.55 -0.76
C VAL A 169 -9.03 -5.90 -0.59
N ASP A 170 -9.61 -6.90 -1.23
CA ASP A 170 -9.22 -8.30 -1.08
C ASP A 170 -7.96 -8.68 -1.86
N LYS A 171 -7.73 -8.03 -3.01
CA LYS A 171 -6.65 -8.40 -3.96
C LYS A 171 -5.75 -7.22 -4.30
N GLN A 172 -4.60 -7.52 -4.89
CA GLN A 172 -3.76 -6.50 -5.50
C GLN A 172 -4.46 -5.92 -6.75
N VAL A 173 -4.79 -4.62 -6.70
CA VAL A 173 -5.25 -3.89 -7.89
C VAL A 173 -4.07 -3.64 -8.82
N ARG A 174 -4.16 -4.16 -10.04
CA ARG A 174 -3.12 -4.00 -11.05
C ARG A 174 -3.18 -2.60 -11.68
N PRO A 175 -2.08 -2.06 -12.22
CA PRO A 175 -2.08 -0.76 -12.89
C PRO A 175 -2.99 -0.71 -14.13
N ASP A 176 -3.25 -1.85 -14.76
CA ASP A 176 -4.13 -2.05 -15.92
C ASP A 176 -5.59 -2.38 -15.55
N ALA A 177 -5.94 -2.29 -14.27
CA ALA A 177 -7.27 -2.62 -13.77
C ALA A 177 -8.36 -1.71 -14.35
N LEU A 178 -9.55 -2.28 -14.57
CA LEU A 178 -10.72 -1.55 -15.06
C LEU A 178 -11.23 -0.56 -14.01
N ALA A 179 -11.92 0.49 -14.45
CA ALA A 179 -12.45 1.53 -13.56
C ALA A 179 -13.33 0.95 -12.42
N GLY A 180 -14.09 -0.12 -12.69
CA GLY A 180 -14.92 -0.77 -11.66
C GLY A 180 -14.12 -1.43 -10.52
N GLU A 181 -12.87 -1.83 -10.77
CA GLU A 181 -11.97 -2.39 -9.76
C GLU A 181 -11.24 -1.29 -8.97
N LEU A 182 -11.03 -0.13 -9.61
CA LEU A 182 -10.41 1.05 -8.99
C LEU A 182 -11.38 1.82 -8.09
N PHE A 183 -12.65 1.91 -8.49
CA PHE A 183 -13.70 2.67 -7.79
C PHE A 183 -14.70 1.74 -7.10
N ALA A 184 -14.20 0.99 -6.11
CA ALA A 184 -15.04 0.12 -5.32
C ALA A 184 -15.90 0.90 -4.31
N TYR A 185 -17.14 0.44 -4.12
CA TYR A 185 -18.06 0.99 -3.13
C TYR A 185 -17.81 0.38 -1.74
N ARG A 186 -18.28 1.07 -0.70
CA ARG A 186 -18.25 0.55 0.67
C ARG A 186 -19.19 -0.66 0.77
N SER A 187 -18.72 -1.72 1.43
CA SER A 187 -19.48 -2.93 1.73
C SER A 187 -20.38 -2.72 2.95
N LYS A 188 -21.30 -3.65 3.22
CA LYS A 188 -22.10 -3.60 4.45
C LYS A 188 -21.19 -3.79 5.66
N LEU A 189 -21.60 -3.26 6.81
CA LEU A 189 -20.83 -3.36 8.05
C LEU A 189 -20.60 -4.82 8.47
N GLU A 190 -21.63 -5.66 8.34
CA GLU A 190 -21.57 -7.09 8.61
C GLU A 190 -20.51 -7.78 7.73
N ASP A 191 -20.58 -7.58 6.41
CA ASP A 191 -19.59 -8.10 5.45
C ASP A 191 -18.15 -7.68 5.81
N CYS A 192 -17.96 -6.46 6.33
CA CYS A 192 -16.64 -5.97 6.73
C CYS A 192 -16.10 -6.73 7.95
N PHE A 193 -16.94 -6.99 8.96
CA PHE A 193 -16.56 -7.78 10.13
C PHE A 193 -16.32 -9.24 9.78
N ASP A 194 -17.19 -9.83 8.96
CA ASP A 194 -17.03 -11.20 8.47
C ASP A 194 -15.71 -11.37 7.73
N TYR A 195 -15.33 -10.39 6.90
CA TYR A 195 -14.06 -10.40 6.20
C TYR A 195 -12.85 -10.36 7.15
N VAL A 196 -12.89 -9.50 8.18
CA VAL A 196 -11.85 -9.42 9.20
C VAL A 196 -11.72 -10.75 9.95
N ILE A 197 -12.84 -11.31 10.42
CA ILE A 197 -12.87 -12.58 11.15
C ILE A 197 -12.35 -13.72 10.27
N HIS A 198 -12.75 -13.76 9.00
CA HIS A 198 -12.27 -14.75 8.05
C HIS A 198 -10.75 -14.70 7.90
N LEU A 199 -10.16 -13.51 7.68
CA LEU A 199 -8.71 -13.35 7.58
C LEU A 199 -7.98 -13.77 8.87
N MET A 200 -8.55 -13.47 10.04
CA MET A 200 -7.97 -13.89 11.31
C MET A 200 -7.99 -15.41 11.46
N ASN A 201 -9.10 -16.06 11.11
CA ASN A 201 -9.22 -17.52 11.13
C ASN A 201 -8.26 -18.20 10.17
N GLU A 202 -8.01 -17.62 8.99
CA GLU A 202 -7.00 -18.12 8.07
C GLU A 202 -5.56 -17.93 8.59
N ALA A 203 -5.30 -16.90 9.39
CA ALA A 203 -3.96 -16.62 9.91
C ALA A 203 -3.59 -17.48 11.12
N ILE A 204 -4.54 -17.74 12.03
CA ILE A 204 -4.33 -18.46 13.30
C ILE A 204 -3.54 -19.77 13.16
N PRO A 205 -3.89 -20.73 12.27
CA PRO A 205 -3.23 -22.04 12.25
C PRO A 205 -1.77 -21.98 11.81
N ASP A 206 -1.40 -20.92 11.09
CA ASP A 206 -0.10 -20.77 10.44
C ASP A 206 0.83 -19.79 11.19
N LEU A 207 0.32 -19.09 12.20
CA LEU A 207 1.10 -18.22 13.09
C LEU A 207 1.89 -19.05 14.09
N LYS A 208 3.22 -18.90 14.10
CA LYS A 208 4.06 -19.56 15.09
C LYS A 208 4.09 -18.78 16.40
N GLU A 209 3.93 -19.49 17.51
CA GLU A 209 4.38 -19.02 18.82
C GLU A 209 5.90 -18.93 18.83
N ARG A 210 6.44 -17.82 19.36
CA ARG A 210 7.87 -17.58 19.48
C ARG A 210 8.46 -18.24 20.72
#